data_AF-A0A372E575-F1
#
_entry.id   AF-A0A372E575-F1
#
_cell.length_a   1.000
_cell.length_b   1.000
_cell.length_c   1.000
_cell.angle_alpha   90.00
_cell.angle_beta   90.00
_cell.angle_gamma   90.00
#
_symmetry.space_group_name_H-M   'P 1'
#
loop_
_entity.id
_entity.type
_entity.pdbx_description
1 polymer ?
#
loop_
_entity_poly.entity_id
_entity_poly.type
_entity_poly.pdbx_seq_one_letter_code
_entity_poly.pdbx_strand_id
1 'polypeptide(L)'
;MQLKSWLKKALAGLISGLLTGCSLYVPMLPAAPQIRDKGQVEIHGTSFLNRRWEAGVTYSPAKYVLVRAAGGIRTNRGDSTFVRSRQYELAAGGYYPLGRRWLVSGLAGFGQARSGYAYWDLGPDNRYADREYRRYEARYHRLFAELAASYTDNGFTLGVAGRLTDVRYDALTFNSQPVGLRRLPRFEPMVFCQLGRPEGAVPWLRGQVAATGSTSLNQRPAISPVFVASQLAEEVPCLTVSIIILPHLLKAGGW
;
A
#
# COMPACT_ATOMS: atom_id res chain seq x y z
N MET A 1 28.27 1.88 -24.48
CA MET A 1 27.35 3.04 -24.37
C MET A 1 25.85 2.68 -24.45
N GLN A 2 25.47 1.60 -25.14
CA GLN A 2 24.06 1.22 -25.33
C GLN A 2 23.31 0.73 -24.08
N LEU A 3 23.98 0.05 -23.13
CA LEU A 3 23.36 -0.47 -21.90
C LEU A 3 22.77 0.65 -21.02
N LYS A 4 23.44 1.79 -20.91
CA LYS A 4 22.96 2.96 -20.15
C LYS A 4 21.72 3.61 -20.78
N SER A 5 21.60 3.56 -22.11
CA SER A 5 20.43 4.08 -22.85
C SER A 5 19.22 3.17 -22.68
N TRP A 6 19.43 1.85 -22.74
CA TRP A 6 18.37 0.87 -22.52
C TRP A 6 17.84 0.91 -21.09
N LEU A 7 18.72 1.02 -20.08
CA LEU A 7 18.34 1.15 -18.67
C LEU A 7 17.49 2.40 -18.42
N LYS A 8 17.86 3.54 -19.02
CA LYS A 8 17.10 4.80 -18.90
C LYS A 8 15.72 4.70 -19.52
N LYS A 9 15.60 4.07 -20.70
CA LYS A 9 14.31 3.86 -21.38
C LYS A 9 13.41 2.89 -20.61
N ALA A 10 13.97 1.78 -20.11
CA ALA A 10 13.25 0.84 -19.27
C ALA A 10 12.78 1.48 -17.95
N LEU A 11 13.65 2.26 -17.29
CA LEU A 11 13.29 2.99 -16.08
C LEU A 11 12.22 4.06 -16.34
N ALA A 12 12.32 4.81 -17.44
CA ALA A 12 11.32 5.81 -17.81
C ALA A 12 9.96 5.17 -18.17
N GLY A 13 9.97 4.03 -18.87
CA GLY A 13 8.76 3.25 -19.15
C GLY A 13 8.12 2.70 -17.88
N LEU A 14 8.92 2.17 -16.96
CA LEU A 14 8.47 1.68 -15.65
C LEU A 14 7.87 2.81 -14.81
N ILE A 15 8.54 3.97 -14.73
CA ILE A 15 8.07 5.17 -14.02
C ILE A 15 6.76 5.70 -14.62
N SER A 16 6.60 5.64 -15.95
CA SER A 16 5.38 6.13 -16.62
C SER A 16 4.17 5.22 -16.37
N GLY A 17 4.35 3.90 -16.38
CA GLY A 17 3.27 2.95 -16.04
C GLY A 17 2.84 2.99 -14.56
N LEU A 18 3.75 3.39 -13.66
CA LEU A 18 3.49 3.53 -12.22
C LEU A 18 2.55 4.72 -11.87
N LEU A 19 2.33 5.66 -12.80
CA LEU A 19 1.60 6.91 -12.54
C LEU A 19 0.12 6.85 -12.96
N THR A 20 -0.32 5.83 -13.71
CA THR A 20 -1.64 5.81 -14.37
C THR A 20 -2.68 4.88 -13.73
N GLY A 21 -2.34 4.14 -12.67
CA GLY A 21 -3.29 3.24 -12.00
C GLY A 21 -4.39 3.98 -11.24
N CYS A 22 -5.59 4.05 -11.83
CA CYS A 22 -6.80 4.60 -11.22
C CYS A 22 -7.77 3.47 -10.83
N SER A 23 -7.36 2.58 -9.92
CA SER A 23 -8.27 1.54 -9.44
C SER A 23 -9.14 2.02 -8.26
N LEU A 24 -10.36 1.48 -8.16
CA LEU A 24 -11.26 1.72 -7.02
C LEU A 24 -10.72 1.16 -5.70
N TYR A 25 -9.98 0.06 -5.79
CA TYR A 25 -9.37 -0.57 -4.64
C TYR A 25 -7.98 0.04 -4.38
N VAL A 26 -7.84 0.67 -3.23
CA VAL A 26 -6.59 1.31 -2.82
C VAL A 26 -5.83 0.36 -1.86
N PRO A 27 -4.79 -0.38 -2.32
CA PRO A 27 -4.00 -1.26 -1.45
C PRO A 27 -3.32 -0.45 -0.35
N MET A 28 -3.12 -0.99 0.85
CA MET A 28 -2.22 -0.37 1.84
C MET A 28 -0.82 -0.95 1.72
N LEU A 29 0.20 -0.17 2.08
CA LEU A 29 1.57 -0.71 2.09
C LEU A 29 1.65 -1.89 3.07
N PRO A 30 2.11 -3.07 2.63
CA PRO A 30 2.33 -4.19 3.55
C PRO A 30 3.25 -3.78 4.70
N ALA A 31 2.94 -4.17 5.92
CA ALA A 31 3.78 -3.81 7.06
C ALA A 31 5.05 -4.68 7.11
N ALA A 32 6.18 -4.05 7.41
CA ALA A 32 7.43 -4.74 7.69
C ALA A 32 8.11 -4.15 8.94
N PRO A 33 7.46 -4.25 10.11
CA PRO A 33 7.96 -3.63 11.34
C PRO A 33 9.34 -4.18 11.73
N GLN A 34 10.22 -3.31 12.19
CA GLN A 34 11.58 -3.63 12.66
C GLN A 34 11.66 -3.73 14.18
N ILE A 35 10.53 -4.03 14.83
CA ILE A 35 10.42 -4.26 16.27
C ILE A 35 11.01 -5.64 16.62
N ARG A 36 11.90 -5.68 17.62
CA ARG A 36 12.61 -6.87 18.10
C ARG A 36 12.37 -7.18 19.57
N ASP A 37 11.77 -6.28 20.34
CA ASP A 37 11.51 -6.51 21.76
C ASP A 37 10.17 -5.95 22.24
N LYS A 38 9.71 -6.42 23.40
CA LYS A 38 8.57 -5.87 24.14
C LYS A 38 8.79 -4.40 24.42
N GLY A 39 7.72 -3.62 24.37
CA GLY A 39 7.73 -2.19 24.68
C GLY A 39 8.22 -1.31 23.52
N GLN A 40 8.70 -1.90 22.42
CA GLN A 40 9.11 -1.14 21.26
C GLN A 40 7.91 -0.68 20.44
N VAL A 41 8.04 0.54 19.92
CA VAL A 41 7.07 1.22 19.06
C VAL A 41 7.77 1.61 17.76
N GLU A 42 7.06 1.45 16.66
CA GLU A 42 7.43 1.94 15.34
C GLU A 42 6.27 2.75 14.74
N ILE A 43 6.55 4.00 14.37
CA ILE A 43 5.62 4.89 13.69
C ILE A 43 6.13 5.08 12.27
N HIS A 44 5.26 5.01 11.27
CA HIS A 44 5.63 5.30 9.89
C HIS A 44 4.65 6.30 9.27
N GLY A 45 5.20 7.16 8.42
CA GLY A 45 4.45 7.99 7.49
C GLY A 45 4.97 7.74 6.08
N THR A 46 4.07 7.44 5.15
CA THR A 46 4.38 7.01 3.79
C THR A 46 3.71 7.92 2.79
N SER A 47 4.47 8.39 1.82
CA SER A 47 3.98 9.11 0.65
C SER A 47 4.12 8.24 -0.59
N PHE A 48 3.05 8.19 -1.38
CA PHE A 48 3.03 7.54 -2.67
C PHE A 48 3.19 8.60 -3.76
N LEU A 49 3.84 8.24 -4.87
CA LEU A 49 4.01 9.16 -6.00
C LEU A 49 2.67 9.64 -6.60
N ASN A 50 1.58 8.92 -6.36
CA ASN A 50 0.22 9.28 -6.79
C ASN A 50 -0.55 10.19 -5.79
N ARG A 51 0.17 10.90 -4.90
CA ARG A 51 -0.37 11.81 -3.87
C ARG A 51 -1.24 11.14 -2.81
N ARG A 52 -1.11 9.82 -2.64
CA ARG A 52 -1.69 9.10 -1.51
C ARG A 52 -0.75 9.20 -0.31
N TRP A 53 -1.32 9.29 0.87
CA TRP A 53 -0.61 9.33 2.14
C TRP A 53 -1.12 8.22 3.04
N GLU A 54 -0.20 7.53 3.69
CA GLU A 54 -0.50 6.52 4.70
C GLU A 54 0.31 6.81 5.95
N ALA A 55 -0.25 6.47 7.10
CA ALA A 55 0.44 6.54 8.36
C ALA A 55 0.01 5.39 9.25
N GLY A 56 0.87 4.97 10.16
CA GLY A 56 0.48 3.97 11.13
C GLY A 56 1.50 3.79 12.23
N VAL A 57 1.07 3.02 13.23
CA VAL A 57 1.84 2.70 14.42
C VAL A 57 1.79 1.19 14.65
N THR A 58 2.94 0.62 14.96
CA THR A 58 3.09 -0.77 15.38
C THR A 58 3.70 -0.77 16.78
N TYR A 59 3.20 -1.63 17.65
CA TYR A 59 3.63 -1.74 19.04
C TYR A 59 3.76 -3.21 19.43
N SER A 60 4.75 -3.52 20.26
CA SER A 60 4.95 -4.84 20.86
C SER A 60 4.53 -4.83 22.34
N PRO A 61 3.30 -5.26 22.69
CA PRO A 61 2.83 -5.29 24.09
C PRO A 61 3.50 -6.39 24.91
N ALA A 62 3.91 -7.47 24.25
CA ALA A 62 4.57 -8.63 24.84
C ALA A 62 5.62 -9.18 23.88
N LYS A 63 6.55 -9.98 24.38
CA LYS A 63 7.61 -10.57 23.56
C LYS A 63 6.98 -11.36 22.41
N TYR A 64 7.45 -11.12 21.19
CA TYR A 64 6.96 -11.74 19.94
C TYR A 64 5.53 -11.38 19.53
N VAL A 65 4.86 -10.45 20.23
CA VAL A 65 3.50 -10.00 19.89
C VAL A 65 3.57 -8.64 19.23
N LEU A 66 2.77 -8.43 18.19
CA LEU A 66 2.58 -7.14 17.54
C LEU A 66 1.11 -6.77 17.53
N VAL A 67 0.85 -5.47 17.73
CA VAL A 67 -0.42 -4.83 17.40
C VAL A 67 -0.13 -3.63 16.50
N ARG A 68 -1.03 -3.37 15.55
CA ARG A 68 -0.85 -2.32 14.55
C ARG A 68 -2.16 -1.59 14.30
N ALA A 69 -2.07 -0.28 14.15
CA ALA A 69 -3.12 0.56 13.60
C ALA A 69 -2.54 1.40 12.46
N ALA A 70 -3.23 1.45 11.32
CA ALA A 70 -2.81 2.23 10.17
C ALA A 70 -4.01 2.90 9.49
N GLY A 71 -3.75 4.00 8.79
CA GLY A 71 -4.74 4.74 8.05
C GLY A 71 -4.16 5.33 6.78
N GLY A 72 -5.00 5.53 5.78
CA GLY A 72 -4.62 6.09 4.50
C GLY A 72 -5.64 7.08 4.00
N ILE A 73 -5.15 8.14 3.37
CA ILE A 73 -5.98 9.14 2.69
C ILE A 73 -5.41 9.43 1.31
N ARG A 74 -6.31 9.64 0.36
CA ARG A 74 -5.99 10.22 -0.95
C ARG A 74 -6.99 11.33 -1.20
N THR A 75 -6.49 12.52 -1.52
CA THR A 75 -7.32 13.67 -1.84
C THR A 75 -6.79 14.30 -3.12
N ASN A 76 -7.64 14.43 -4.13
CA ASN A 76 -7.39 15.31 -5.26
C ASN A 76 -8.52 16.34 -5.36
N ARG A 77 -8.19 17.62 -5.48
CA ARG A 77 -9.16 18.71 -5.65
C ARG A 77 -9.33 18.98 -7.15
N GLY A 78 -10.42 18.47 -7.71
CA GLY A 78 -10.94 18.86 -9.01
C GLY A 78 -12.46 18.82 -8.95
N ASP A 79 -13.12 19.87 -9.42
CA ASP A 79 -14.58 20.02 -9.30
C ASP A 79 -15.35 18.99 -10.14
N SER A 80 -14.76 18.55 -11.26
CA SER A 80 -15.37 17.59 -12.18
C SER A 80 -14.67 16.22 -12.21
N THR A 81 -13.35 16.19 -11.97
CA THR A 81 -12.54 14.97 -11.94
C THR A 81 -11.90 14.85 -10.57
N PHE A 82 -12.30 13.85 -9.79
CA PHE A 82 -11.80 13.68 -8.43
C PHE A 82 -11.39 12.23 -8.16
N VAL A 83 -10.45 12.08 -7.24
CA VAL A 83 -10.10 10.80 -6.63
C VAL A 83 -10.01 11.04 -5.13
N ARG A 84 -10.84 10.33 -4.38
CA ARG A 84 -10.87 10.39 -2.92
C ARG A 84 -10.84 8.99 -2.35
N SER A 85 -10.01 8.77 -1.34
CA SER A 85 -10.08 7.57 -0.53
C SER A 85 -9.76 7.87 0.91
N ARG A 86 -10.41 7.14 1.81
CA ARG A 86 -10.06 7.08 3.23
C ARG A 86 -10.19 5.64 3.70
N GLN A 87 -9.22 5.18 4.46
CA GLN A 87 -9.18 3.81 4.94
C GLN A 87 -8.47 3.74 6.29
N TYR A 88 -8.80 2.73 7.07
CA TYR A 88 -8.11 2.38 8.29
C TYR A 88 -8.04 0.87 8.45
N GLU A 89 -7.02 0.40 9.17
CA GLU A 89 -6.72 -1.00 9.40
C GLU A 89 -6.22 -1.20 10.83
N LEU A 90 -6.67 -2.30 11.42
CA LEU A 90 -6.20 -2.80 12.72
C LEU A 90 -5.71 -4.23 12.51
N ALA A 91 -4.55 -4.56 13.07
CA ALA A 91 -3.97 -5.89 12.95
C ALA A 91 -3.25 -6.31 14.23
N ALA A 92 -3.12 -7.62 14.38
CA ALA A 92 -2.31 -8.24 15.41
C ALA A 92 -1.54 -9.42 14.81
N GLY A 93 -0.46 -9.81 15.48
CA GLY A 93 0.36 -10.92 15.04
C GLY A 93 1.65 -10.96 15.84
N GLY A 94 2.76 -11.20 15.17
CA GLY A 94 4.02 -11.41 15.87
C GLY A 94 5.25 -11.22 15.03
N TYR A 95 6.38 -11.34 15.70
CA TYR A 95 7.70 -11.27 15.09
C TYR A 95 8.62 -12.32 15.68
N TYR A 96 9.61 -12.73 14.89
CA TYR A 96 10.61 -13.68 15.29
C TYR A 96 11.99 -13.22 14.77
N PRO A 97 12.90 -12.77 15.64
CA PRO A 97 14.25 -12.43 15.25
C PRO A 97 15.04 -13.71 14.98
N LEU A 98 15.53 -13.87 13.76
CA LEU A 98 16.39 -14.99 13.37
C LEU A 98 17.85 -14.54 13.51
N GLY A 99 18.38 -14.69 14.73
CA GLY A 99 19.68 -14.14 15.09
C GLY A 99 19.67 -12.60 15.13
N ARG A 100 20.84 -11.98 14.89
CA ARG A 100 21.01 -10.52 15.02
C ARG A 100 20.54 -9.72 13.80
N ARG A 101 20.60 -10.32 12.62
CA ARG A 101 20.40 -9.61 11.34
C ARG A 101 19.03 -9.83 10.74
N TRP A 102 18.48 -11.03 10.86
CA TRP A 102 17.19 -11.35 10.27
C TRP A 102 16.04 -11.05 11.23
N LEU A 103 14.90 -10.66 10.65
CA LEU A 103 13.63 -10.52 11.34
C LEU A 103 12.52 -11.01 10.42
N VAL A 104 11.68 -11.89 10.94
CA VAL A 104 10.43 -12.28 10.29
C VAL A 104 9.29 -11.72 11.10
N SER A 105 8.27 -11.18 10.44
CA SER A 105 7.06 -10.71 11.10
C SER A 105 5.83 -11.12 10.29
N GLY A 106 4.73 -11.30 10.99
CA GLY A 106 3.45 -11.61 10.40
C GLY A 106 2.34 -10.89 11.13
N LEU A 107 1.37 -10.39 10.38
CA LEU A 107 0.20 -9.69 10.90
C LEU A 107 -1.04 -10.20 10.18
N ALA A 108 -2.15 -10.28 10.89
CA ALA A 108 -3.47 -10.46 10.31
C ALA A 108 -4.43 -9.47 10.91
N GLY A 109 -5.39 -9.01 10.12
CA GLY A 109 -6.19 -7.87 10.52
C GLY A 109 -7.44 -7.65 9.71
N PHE A 110 -8.11 -6.57 10.10
CA PHE A 110 -9.34 -6.09 9.50
C PHE A 110 -9.22 -4.60 9.18
N GLY A 111 -9.84 -4.18 8.09
CA GLY A 111 -9.90 -2.78 7.70
C GLY A 111 -11.22 -2.40 7.07
N GLN A 112 -11.45 -1.10 7.02
CA GLN A 112 -12.55 -0.52 6.26
C GLN A 112 -12.04 0.62 5.39
N ALA A 113 -12.70 0.80 4.25
CA ALA A 113 -12.37 1.84 3.32
C ALA A 113 -13.61 2.40 2.63
N ARG A 114 -13.50 3.67 2.27
CA ARG A 114 -14.39 4.32 1.32
C ARG A 114 -13.53 4.94 0.24
N SER A 115 -13.83 4.64 -1.01
CA SER A 115 -13.20 5.24 -2.16
C SER A 115 -14.25 5.77 -3.13
N GLY A 116 -13.87 6.80 -3.86
CA GLY A 116 -14.66 7.29 -4.97
C GLY A 116 -13.76 7.97 -5.96
N TYR A 117 -14.01 7.75 -7.24
CA TYR A 117 -13.36 8.50 -8.30
C TYR A 117 -14.37 8.84 -9.38
N ALA A 118 -14.16 9.99 -10.01
CA ALA A 118 -14.94 10.40 -11.16
C ALA A 118 -14.02 11.04 -12.20
N TYR A 119 -14.32 10.80 -13.46
CA TYR A 119 -13.59 11.34 -14.59
C TYR A 119 -14.49 11.47 -15.82
N TRP A 120 -14.08 12.32 -16.76
CA TRP A 120 -14.68 12.40 -18.09
C TRP A 120 -13.92 11.48 -19.02
N ASP A 121 -14.62 10.51 -19.61
CA ASP A 121 -14.08 9.64 -20.64
C ASP A 121 -14.45 10.20 -22.01
N LEU A 122 -13.58 10.02 -23.00
CA LEU A 122 -13.98 10.24 -24.39
C LEU A 122 -14.90 9.08 -24.77
N GLY A 123 -16.03 9.35 -25.40
CA GLY A 123 -16.97 8.32 -25.82
C GLY A 123 -16.33 7.26 -26.72
N PRO A 124 -17.05 6.18 -27.04
CA PRO A 124 -16.51 5.06 -27.83
C PRO A 124 -15.90 5.46 -29.18
N ASP A 125 -16.33 6.59 -29.75
CA ASP A 125 -15.79 7.14 -31.01
C ASP A 125 -14.59 8.09 -30.83
N ASN A 126 -14.07 8.23 -29.61
CA ASN A 126 -12.99 9.16 -29.24
C ASN A 126 -13.28 10.65 -29.57
N ARG A 127 -14.56 10.99 -29.76
CA ARG A 127 -15.00 12.35 -30.08
C ARG A 127 -15.20 13.15 -28.81
N TYR A 128 -14.73 14.39 -28.82
CA TYR A 128 -14.87 15.32 -27.68
C TYR A 128 -16.34 15.67 -27.37
N ALA A 129 -17.23 15.53 -28.36
CA ALA A 129 -18.67 15.75 -28.22
C ALA A 129 -19.38 14.63 -27.43
N ASP A 130 -18.81 13.42 -27.38
CA ASP A 130 -19.42 12.23 -26.77
C ASP A 130 -18.83 11.94 -25.39
N ARG A 131 -18.51 12.99 -24.63
CA ARG A 131 -17.92 12.84 -23.30
C ARG A 131 -18.89 12.16 -22.35
N GLU A 132 -18.48 11.01 -21.82
CA GLU A 132 -19.25 10.29 -20.81
C GLU A 132 -18.71 10.61 -19.42
N TYR A 133 -19.59 11.03 -18.52
CA TYR A 133 -19.23 11.18 -17.12
C TYR A 133 -19.26 9.81 -16.44
N ARG A 134 -18.13 9.39 -15.88
CA ARG A 134 -18.00 8.11 -15.19
C ARG A 134 -17.66 8.36 -13.73
N ARG A 135 -18.55 7.91 -12.84
CA ARG A 135 -18.41 8.01 -11.39
C ARG A 135 -18.50 6.64 -10.75
N TYR A 136 -17.50 6.35 -9.94
CA TYR A 136 -17.44 5.12 -9.17
C TYR A 136 -17.37 5.45 -7.69
N GLU A 137 -18.11 4.70 -6.89
CA GLU A 137 -18.06 4.79 -5.43
C GLU A 137 -18.05 3.40 -4.83
N ALA A 138 -17.19 3.18 -3.85
CA ALA A 138 -17.09 1.93 -3.14
C ALA A 138 -17.00 2.17 -1.63
N ARG A 139 -17.74 1.33 -0.89
CA ARG A 139 -17.57 1.11 0.54
C ARG A 139 -17.30 -0.37 0.73
N TYR A 140 -16.21 -0.69 1.41
CA TYR A 140 -15.79 -2.06 1.56
C TYR A 140 -15.02 -2.26 2.86
N HIS A 141 -15.04 -3.49 3.32
CA HIS A 141 -14.18 -3.97 4.38
C HIS A 141 -13.17 -4.97 3.83
N ARG A 142 -12.12 -5.21 4.59
CA ARG A 142 -10.99 -6.05 4.20
C ARG A 142 -10.63 -6.96 5.34
N LEU A 143 -10.37 -8.21 5.02
CA LEU A 143 -9.61 -9.11 5.87
C LEU A 143 -8.27 -9.32 5.22
N PHE A 144 -7.19 -9.27 5.99
CA PHE A 144 -5.86 -9.44 5.42
C PHE A 144 -4.94 -10.25 6.32
N ALA A 145 -3.94 -10.86 5.68
CA ALA A 145 -2.81 -11.48 6.33
C ALA A 145 -1.54 -11.08 5.55
N GLU A 146 -0.50 -10.72 6.27
CA GLU A 146 0.77 -10.29 5.70
C GLU A 146 1.95 -10.95 6.41
N LEU A 147 2.99 -11.23 5.63
CA LEU A 147 4.25 -11.81 6.08
C LEU A 147 5.38 -10.95 5.53
N ALA A 148 6.36 -10.63 6.36
CA ALA A 148 7.54 -9.89 5.98
C ALA A 148 8.81 -10.56 6.51
N ALA A 149 9.88 -10.47 5.74
CA ALA A 149 11.22 -10.87 6.14
C ALA A 149 12.20 -9.73 5.80
N SER A 150 13.05 -9.38 6.76
CA SER A 150 14.09 -8.37 6.57
C SER A 150 15.46 -8.86 7.04
N TYR A 151 16.49 -8.33 6.39
CA TYR A 151 17.89 -8.51 6.72
C TYR A 151 18.51 -7.14 6.97
N THR A 152 19.04 -6.94 8.17
CA THR A 152 19.71 -5.70 8.59
C THR A 152 21.23 -5.91 8.67
N ASP A 153 21.99 -5.02 8.04
CA ASP A 153 23.45 -4.97 8.13
C ASP A 153 23.96 -3.52 7.99
N ASN A 154 24.91 -3.10 8.82
CA ASN A 154 25.65 -1.83 8.68
C ASN A 154 24.80 -0.55 8.51
N GLY A 155 23.60 -0.49 9.10
CA GLY A 155 22.68 0.65 8.98
C GLY A 155 21.77 0.62 7.76
N PHE A 156 21.70 -0.53 7.11
CA PHE A 156 20.90 -0.81 5.94
C PHE A 156 19.99 -1.98 6.25
N THR A 157 18.73 -1.91 5.83
CA THR A 157 17.80 -3.04 5.94
C THR A 157 17.16 -3.29 4.59
N LEU A 158 17.28 -4.51 4.08
CA LEU A 158 16.53 -4.97 2.92
C LEU A 158 15.44 -5.90 3.39
N GLY A 159 14.32 -5.92 2.68
CA GLY A 159 13.31 -6.93 2.95
C GLY A 159 12.29 -7.08 1.86
N VAL A 160 11.49 -8.11 2.05
CA VAL A 160 10.34 -8.44 1.23
C VAL A 160 9.15 -8.61 2.14
N ALA A 161 7.97 -8.26 1.64
CA ALA A 161 6.71 -8.55 2.30
C ALA A 161 5.69 -8.99 1.26
N GLY A 162 4.75 -9.81 1.68
CA GLY A 162 3.62 -10.24 0.88
C GLY A 162 2.36 -10.16 1.70
N ARG A 163 1.31 -9.59 1.13
CA ARG A 163 0.02 -9.45 1.77
C ARG A 163 -1.08 -10.08 0.92
N LEU A 164 -1.94 -10.85 1.56
CA LEU A 164 -3.17 -11.39 0.99
C LEU A 164 -4.34 -10.61 1.59
N THR A 165 -5.18 -10.06 0.72
CA THR A 165 -6.33 -9.24 1.14
C THR A 165 -7.61 -9.78 0.50
N ASP A 166 -8.60 -10.15 1.31
CA ASP A 166 -9.97 -10.43 0.87
C ASP A 166 -10.81 -9.15 1.00
N VAL A 167 -11.05 -8.49 -0.13
CA VAL A 167 -11.87 -7.27 -0.20
C VAL A 167 -13.33 -7.63 -0.33
N ARG A 168 -14.19 -7.09 0.54
CA ARG A 168 -15.63 -7.34 0.56
C ARG A 168 -16.40 -6.03 0.42
N TYR A 169 -17.09 -5.87 -0.70
CA TYR A 169 -17.84 -4.66 -1.02
C TYR A 169 -19.20 -4.67 -0.32
N ASP A 170 -19.42 -3.69 0.54
CA ASP A 170 -20.73 -3.41 1.16
C ASP A 170 -21.60 -2.59 0.21
N ALA A 171 -20.98 -1.72 -0.58
CA ALA A 171 -21.60 -0.97 -1.65
C ALA A 171 -20.55 -0.73 -2.74
N LEU A 172 -20.92 -0.97 -3.99
CA LEU A 172 -20.13 -0.65 -5.16
C LEU A 172 -21.09 -0.14 -6.23
N THR A 173 -20.90 1.09 -6.67
CA THR A 173 -21.78 1.72 -7.66
C THR A 173 -20.98 2.31 -8.81
N PHE A 174 -21.50 2.18 -10.01
CA PHE A 174 -21.07 2.85 -11.23
C PHE A 174 -22.20 3.74 -11.73
N ASN A 175 -21.98 5.06 -11.83
CA ASN A 175 -23.01 6.03 -12.20
C ASN A 175 -24.30 5.87 -11.39
N SER A 176 -24.16 5.66 -10.07
CA SER A 176 -25.23 5.39 -9.11
C SER A 176 -25.96 4.05 -9.29
N GLN A 177 -25.56 3.22 -10.25
CA GLN A 177 -26.09 1.87 -10.45
C GLN A 177 -25.24 0.86 -9.68
N PRO A 178 -25.84 -0.10 -8.95
CA PRO A 178 -25.09 -1.10 -8.21
C PRO A 178 -24.34 -2.05 -9.15
N VAL A 179 -23.12 -2.40 -8.77
CA VAL A 179 -22.28 -3.39 -9.47
C VAL A 179 -22.30 -4.70 -8.69
N GLY A 180 -22.52 -5.82 -9.37
CA GLY A 180 -22.68 -7.15 -8.74
C GLY A 180 -21.43 -7.76 -8.09
N LEU A 181 -20.29 -7.06 -8.07
CA LEU A 181 -19.04 -7.56 -7.49
C LEU A 181 -19.07 -7.44 -5.96
N ARG A 182 -19.08 -8.58 -5.26
CA ARG A 182 -19.09 -8.62 -3.79
C ARG A 182 -17.73 -8.87 -3.15
N ARG A 183 -16.87 -9.64 -3.80
CA ARG A 183 -15.56 -10.04 -3.26
C ARG A 183 -14.46 -9.92 -4.30
N LEU A 184 -13.28 -9.48 -3.87
CA LEU A 184 -12.11 -9.36 -4.71
C LEU A 184 -10.85 -9.72 -3.90
N PRO A 185 -10.41 -11.00 -3.91
CA PRO A 185 -9.16 -11.39 -3.28
C PRO A 185 -7.98 -10.83 -4.06
N ARG A 186 -6.96 -10.34 -3.35
CA ARG A 186 -5.77 -9.72 -3.93
C ARG A 186 -4.50 -10.18 -3.25
N PHE A 187 -3.41 -10.18 -4.01
CA PHE A 187 -2.06 -10.37 -3.53
C PHE A 187 -1.24 -9.11 -3.74
N GLU A 188 -0.52 -8.71 -2.70
CA GLU A 188 0.18 -7.43 -2.60
C GLU A 188 1.63 -7.67 -2.20
N PRO A 189 2.52 -7.90 -3.18
CA PRO A 189 3.94 -8.02 -2.90
C PRO A 189 4.57 -6.65 -2.67
N MET A 190 5.60 -6.60 -1.82
CA MET A 190 6.43 -5.44 -1.57
C MET A 190 7.89 -5.86 -1.46
N VAL A 191 8.77 -5.09 -2.07
CA VAL A 191 10.21 -5.08 -1.78
C VAL A 191 10.57 -3.71 -1.21
N PHE A 192 11.43 -3.68 -0.20
CA PHE A 192 11.77 -2.44 0.47
C PHE A 192 13.23 -2.39 0.91
N CYS A 193 13.67 -1.16 1.09
CA CYS A 193 15.00 -0.79 1.53
C CYS A 193 14.87 0.33 2.56
N GLN A 194 15.46 0.13 3.74
CA GLN A 194 15.52 1.14 4.80
C GLN A 194 16.96 1.58 5.06
N LEU A 195 17.12 2.88 5.30
CA LEU A 195 18.36 3.55 5.63
C LEU A 195 18.24 4.12 7.05
N GLY A 196 19.19 3.76 7.91
CA GLY A 196 19.29 4.27 9.28
C GLY A 196 20.12 3.36 10.17
N ARG A 197 21.02 3.95 10.95
CA ARG A 197 21.91 3.22 11.87
C ARG A 197 21.36 3.27 13.29
N PRO A 198 21.18 2.11 13.97
CA PRO A 198 20.87 2.08 15.39
C PRO A 198 21.92 2.79 16.25
N GLU A 199 23.17 2.85 15.78
CA GLU A 199 24.30 3.52 16.46
C GLU A 199 24.64 4.89 15.84
N GLY A 200 23.80 5.43 14.96
CA GLY A 200 24.03 6.73 14.31
C GLY A 200 23.66 7.92 15.18
N ALA A 201 23.92 9.14 14.67
CA ALA A 201 23.53 10.39 15.35
C ALA A 201 22.01 10.55 15.54
N VAL A 202 21.20 9.88 14.71
CA VAL A 202 19.74 9.94 14.75
C VAL A 202 19.16 8.51 14.74
N PRO A 203 19.36 7.73 15.83
CA PRO A 203 19.06 6.29 15.83
C PRO A 203 17.56 6.00 15.78
N TRP A 204 16.74 6.98 16.19
CA TRP A 204 15.29 6.93 16.22
C TRP A 204 14.63 7.21 14.85
N LEU A 205 15.40 7.59 13.82
CA LEU A 205 14.86 7.96 12.51
C LEU A 205 15.39 7.04 11.41
N ARG A 206 14.51 6.57 10.53
CA ARG A 206 14.88 5.84 9.31
C ARG A 206 14.11 6.35 8.10
N GLY A 207 14.76 6.29 6.95
CA GLY A 207 14.09 6.47 5.65
C GLY A 207 13.82 5.10 5.03
N GLN A 208 12.70 4.94 4.33
CA GLN A 208 12.39 3.73 3.56
C GLN A 208 11.97 4.09 2.14
N VAL A 209 12.44 3.32 1.18
CA VAL A 209 11.90 3.27 -0.18
C VAL A 209 11.34 1.88 -0.40
N ALA A 210 10.13 1.80 -0.96
CA ALA A 210 9.53 0.51 -1.29
C ALA A 210 8.82 0.54 -2.64
N ALA A 211 8.89 -0.60 -3.32
CA ALA A 211 8.12 -0.89 -4.52
C ALA A 211 7.11 -1.98 -4.18
N THR A 212 5.84 -1.73 -4.47
CA THR A 212 4.74 -2.66 -4.18
C THR A 212 3.82 -2.78 -5.38
N GLY A 213 3.14 -3.92 -5.50
CA GLY A 213 2.07 -4.14 -6.47
C GLY A 213 0.80 -4.63 -5.80
N SER A 214 -0.31 -4.67 -6.53
CA SER A 214 -1.53 -5.35 -6.08
C SER A 214 -2.20 -6.02 -7.27
N THR A 215 -2.27 -7.34 -7.26
CA THR A 215 -2.88 -8.15 -8.33
C THR A 215 -4.14 -8.85 -7.80
N SER A 216 -5.17 -8.99 -8.64
CA SER A 216 -6.36 -9.74 -8.26
C SER A 216 -6.16 -11.24 -8.48
N LEU A 217 -6.61 -12.05 -7.52
CA LEU A 217 -6.45 -13.52 -7.58
C LEU A 217 -7.59 -14.20 -8.37
N ASN A 218 -8.71 -13.51 -8.58
CA ASN A 218 -9.86 -14.04 -9.32
C ASN A 218 -9.92 -13.44 -10.74
N GLN A 219 -9.24 -14.06 -11.70
CA GLN A 219 -9.26 -13.68 -13.12
C GLN A 219 -10.44 -14.29 -13.92
N ARG A 220 -11.64 -14.42 -13.33
CA ARG A 220 -12.80 -14.87 -14.12
C ARG A 220 -13.77 -13.71 -14.36
N PRO A 221 -13.84 -13.16 -15.59
CA PRO A 221 -14.91 -12.24 -15.96
C PRO A 221 -16.20 -13.06 -16.08
N ALA A 222 -17.01 -13.06 -15.03
CA ALA A 222 -18.38 -13.54 -15.12
C ALA A 222 -19.19 -12.49 -15.90
N ILE A 223 -19.39 -12.75 -17.19
CA ILE A 223 -20.45 -12.30 -18.10
C ILE A 223 -21.42 -11.27 -17.46
N SER A 224 -20.97 -10.02 -17.32
CA SER A 224 -21.71 -8.81 -16.95
C SER A 224 -20.75 -7.61 -17.16
N PRO A 225 -21.22 -6.40 -17.52
CA PRO A 225 -20.58 -5.52 -18.50
C PRO A 225 -19.06 -5.41 -18.31
N VAL A 226 -18.33 -5.94 -19.30
CA VAL A 226 -16.92 -6.37 -19.29
C VAL A 226 -15.90 -5.29 -18.91
N PHE A 227 -16.30 -4.02 -18.91
CA PHE A 227 -15.39 -2.89 -18.70
C PHE A 227 -15.18 -2.52 -17.22
N VAL A 228 -16.22 -2.59 -16.38
CA VAL A 228 -16.12 -2.15 -14.98
C VAL A 228 -15.32 -3.15 -14.14
N ALA A 229 -15.52 -4.44 -14.38
CA ALA A 229 -14.82 -5.50 -13.67
C ALA A 229 -13.32 -5.54 -14.00
N SER A 230 -12.92 -5.21 -15.23
CA SER A 230 -11.51 -5.18 -15.62
C SER A 230 -10.76 -3.99 -15.00
N GLN A 231 -11.37 -2.81 -14.91
CA GLN A 231 -10.80 -1.68 -14.17
C GLN A 231 -10.65 -1.96 -12.65
N LEU A 232 -11.54 -2.78 -12.09
CA LEU A 232 -11.46 -3.20 -10.68
C LEU A 232 -10.32 -4.19 -10.43
N ALA A 233 -10.05 -5.07 -11.39
CA ALA A 233 -9.03 -6.10 -11.33
C ALA A 233 -7.62 -5.58 -11.66
N GLU A 234 -7.50 -4.35 -12.15
CA GLU A 234 -6.26 -3.75 -12.64
C GLU A 234 -5.14 -3.81 -11.61
N GLU A 235 -3.94 -4.15 -12.11
CA GLU A 235 -2.73 -4.20 -11.31
C GLU A 235 -2.25 -2.78 -11.01
N VAL A 236 -2.00 -2.49 -9.74
CA VAL A 236 -1.52 -1.16 -9.34
C VAL A 236 -0.11 -1.28 -8.80
N PRO A 237 0.91 -1.05 -9.63
CA PRO A 237 2.26 -0.91 -9.14
C PRO A 237 2.40 0.47 -8.47
N CYS A 238 3.17 0.55 -7.39
CA CYS A 238 3.35 1.74 -6.56
C CYS A 238 4.79 1.85 -6.08
N LEU A 239 5.32 3.07 -6.14
CA LEU A 239 6.56 3.45 -5.47
C LEU A 239 6.24 4.37 -4.30
N THR A 240 6.97 4.16 -3.21
CA THR A 240 6.75 4.88 -1.96
C THR A 240 8.04 5.37 -1.34
N VAL A 241 7.93 6.48 -0.64
CA VAL A 241 8.95 6.98 0.28
C VAL A 241 8.30 7.08 1.65
N SER A 242 8.96 6.54 2.67
CA SER A 242 8.47 6.57 4.04
C SER A 242 9.51 7.11 5.01
N ILE A 243 9.01 7.75 6.05
CA ILE A 243 9.76 8.12 7.24
C ILE A 243 9.30 7.18 8.35
N ILE A 244 10.25 6.58 9.05
CA ILE A 244 10.01 5.67 10.17
C ILE A 244 10.64 6.25 11.42
N ILE A 245 9.87 6.32 12.49
CA ILE A 245 10.28 6.81 13.80
C ILE A 245 10.22 5.64 14.78
N LEU A 246 11.28 5.48 15.56
CA LEU A 246 11.47 4.44 16.58
C LEU A 246 11.63 5.12 17.95
N PRO A 247 10.54 5.52 18.62
CA PRO A 247 10.61 6.34 19.83
C PRO A 247 11.38 5.69 20.98
N HIS A 248 11.42 4.36 21.02
CA HIS A 248 12.15 3.60 22.04
C HIS A 248 13.67 3.82 21.99
N LEU A 249 14.21 4.33 20.88
CA LEU A 249 15.63 4.66 20.74
C LEU A 249 15.96 6.10 21.17
N LEU A 250 14.96 6.95 21.45
CA LEU A 250 15.20 8.32 21.94
C LEU A 250 15.86 8.35 23.32
N LYS A 251 15.48 7.41 24.21
CA LYS A 251 15.96 7.37 25.60
C LYS A 251 17.36 6.78 25.76
N ALA A 252 17.89 6.10 24.74
CA ALA A 252 19.22 5.50 24.79
C ALA A 252 20.35 6.52 24.53
N GLY A 253 20.02 7.71 24.02
CA GLY A 253 20.97 8.81 23.76
C GLY A 253 21.05 9.80 24.91
N GLY A 254 21.17 9.31 26.16
CA GLY A 254 21.49 10.16 27.31
C GLY A 254 22.85 10.82 27.10
N TRP A 255 22.82 12.14 26.86
CA TRP A 255 23.97 13.03 27.04
C TRP A 255 24.14 13.33 28.53
#